data_AF-A0A918D591-F1
#
_entry.id   AF-A0A918D591-F1
#
_cell.length_a   1.000
_cell.length_b   1.000
_cell.length_c   1.000
_cell.angle_alpha   90.00
_cell.angle_beta   90.00
_cell.angle_gamma   90.00
#
_symmetry.space_group_name_H-M   'P 1'
#
loop_
_entity.id
_entity.type
_entity.pdbx_description
1 polymer ?
#
loop_
_entity_poly.entity_id
_entity_poly.type
_entity_poly.pdbx_seq_one_letter_code
_entity_poly.pdbx_strand_id
1 'polypeptide(L)'
;MILLPLHTKQKDNTIQQFIGTYGDRGSGISYYYVAAEIHGRWQGENIQLISDTEGITVIEDGKTELFEWENIEQFGTLAVVLKRDNEAVWTISLNENFEVHSDAPESTVGNIRIYEATMEKNEPITLEYSGSN
;
A
#
# COMPACT_ATOMS: atom_id res chain seq x y z
N MET A 1 -10.70 -1.11 -11.36
CA MET A 1 -10.25 -0.56 -10.07
C MET A 1 -9.57 0.76 -10.33
N ILE A 2 -10.22 1.85 -9.94
CA ILE A 2 -9.64 3.18 -10.04
C ILE A 2 -9.33 3.61 -8.61
N LEU A 3 -8.05 3.74 -8.28
CA LEU A 3 -7.62 4.49 -7.12
C LEU A 3 -7.54 5.94 -7.55
N LEU A 4 -8.38 6.82 -6.99
CA LEU A 4 -8.25 8.26 -7.18
C LEU A 4 -7.69 8.84 -5.88
N PRO A 5 -6.36 8.90 -5.72
CA PRO A 5 -5.77 9.64 -4.63
C PRO A 5 -6.07 11.13 -4.84
N LEU A 6 -6.82 11.72 -3.91
CA LEU A 6 -7.05 13.17 -3.84
C LEU A 6 -6.21 13.71 -2.70
N HIS A 7 -5.22 14.54 -3.05
CA HIS A 7 -4.42 15.26 -2.07
C HIS A 7 -5.04 16.62 -1.82
N THR A 8 -5.28 16.91 -0.55
CA THR A 8 -5.69 18.24 -0.12
C THR A 8 -4.67 18.77 0.86
N LYS A 9 -4.25 20.02 0.63
CA LYS A 9 -3.37 20.73 1.56
C LYS A 9 -4.22 21.37 2.65
N GLN A 10 -3.99 20.98 3.90
CA GLN A 10 -4.69 21.55 5.05
C GLN A 10 -4.10 22.93 5.44
N LYS A 11 -4.79 23.63 6.35
CA LYS A 11 -4.39 24.98 6.80
C LYS A 11 -3.02 25.02 7.48
N ASP A 12 -2.53 23.88 7.95
CA ASP A 12 -1.22 23.70 8.61
C ASP A 12 -0.13 23.19 7.66
N ASN A 13 -0.36 23.22 6.34
CA ASN A 13 0.50 22.68 5.29
C ASN A 13 0.61 21.14 5.23
N THR A 14 -0.12 20.37 6.05
CA THR A 14 -0.10 18.90 5.96
C THR A 14 -0.87 18.39 4.73
N ILE A 15 -0.37 17.32 4.12
CA ILE A 15 -1.04 16.59 3.05
C ILE A 15 -2.01 15.57 3.65
N GLN A 16 -3.30 15.75 3.36
CA GLN A 16 -4.34 14.76 3.63
C GLN A 16 -4.72 14.05 2.34
N GLN A 17 -4.80 12.71 2.40
CA GLN A 17 -5.12 11.87 1.26
C GLN A 17 -6.50 11.22 1.43
N PHE A 18 -7.34 11.37 0.42
CA PHE A 18 -8.60 10.64 0.30
C PHE A 18 -8.44 9.55 -0.75
N ILE A 19 -8.72 8.31 -0.36
CA ILE A 19 -8.66 7.15 -1.24
C ILE A 19 -10.07 6.65 -1.48
N GLY A 20 -10.60 6.90 -2.67
CA GLY A 20 -11.78 6.21 -3.16
C GLY A 20 -11.42 4.79 -3.57
N THR A 21 -12.00 3.79 -2.91
CA THR A 21 -11.87 2.39 -3.30
C THR A 21 -13.16 1.96 -4.01
N TYR A 22 -13.07 1.54 -5.27
CA TYR A 22 -14.23 1.13 -6.08
C TYR A 22 -14.01 -0.24 -6.72
N GLY A 23 -14.89 -1.18 -6.40
CA GLY A 23 -14.88 -2.56 -6.91
C GLY A 23 -15.48 -3.55 -5.90
N ASP A 24 -16.13 -4.59 -6.43
CA ASP A 24 -16.56 -5.77 -5.65
C ASP A 24 -15.39 -6.76 -5.55
N ARG A 25 -15.18 -7.35 -4.37
CA ARG A 25 -14.15 -8.38 -4.13
C ARG A 25 -14.74 -9.68 -3.56
N GLY A 26 -16.04 -9.91 -3.74
CA GLY A 26 -16.67 -11.20 -3.46
C GLY A 26 -17.35 -11.32 -2.10
N SER A 27 -17.63 -12.56 -1.68
CA SER A 27 -18.79 -13.00 -0.88
C SER A 27 -18.81 -12.66 0.63
N GLY A 28 -18.16 -11.57 1.06
CA GLY A 28 -18.47 -10.93 2.34
C GLY A 28 -18.25 -11.75 3.63
N ILE A 29 -17.35 -12.75 3.65
CA ILE A 29 -17.16 -13.63 4.83
C ILE A 29 -15.84 -13.48 5.58
N SER A 30 -14.84 -12.74 5.06
CA SER A 30 -13.56 -12.54 5.75
C SER A 30 -13.09 -11.08 5.62
N TYR A 31 -13.04 -10.35 6.74
CA TYR A 31 -12.32 -9.08 6.80
C TYR A 31 -10.82 -9.39 6.77
N TYR A 32 -10.13 -8.98 5.70
CA TYR A 32 -8.68 -9.09 5.61
C TYR A 32 -8.02 -7.72 5.74
N TYR A 33 -6.82 -7.72 6.32
CA TYR A 33 -6.00 -6.53 6.47
C TYR A 33 -5.06 -6.46 5.28
N VAL A 34 -5.19 -5.43 4.44
CA VAL A 34 -4.41 -5.30 3.18
C VAL A 34 -2.91 -5.46 3.44
N ALA A 35 -2.41 -4.87 4.52
CA ALA A 35 -0.98 -4.96 4.82
C ALA A 35 -0.53 -6.34 5.31
N ALA A 36 -1.44 -7.18 5.81
CA ALA A 36 -1.15 -8.58 6.12
C ALA A 36 -1.08 -9.44 4.84
N GLU A 37 -1.94 -9.16 3.87
CA GLU A 37 -1.97 -9.88 2.58
C GLU A 37 -0.72 -9.64 1.72
N ILE A 38 -0.04 -8.51 1.92
CA ILE A 38 1.17 -8.14 1.18
C ILE A 38 2.46 -8.52 1.92
N HIS A 39 2.38 -9.37 2.95
CA HIS A 39 3.58 -9.80 3.68
C HIS A 39 4.63 -10.41 2.73
N GLY A 40 5.88 -9.96 2.84
CA GLY A 40 6.99 -10.35 1.98
C GLY A 40 7.65 -9.16 1.28
N ARG A 41 8.45 -9.47 0.25
CA ARG A 41 9.24 -8.50 -0.51
C ARG A 41 8.59 -8.24 -1.86
N TRP A 42 8.56 -6.97 -2.24
CA TRP A 42 8.01 -6.49 -3.50
C TRP A 42 9.00 -5.57 -4.17
N GLN A 43 9.17 -5.70 -5.48
CA GLN A 43 10.18 -5.00 -6.26
C GLN A 43 9.55 -4.28 -7.44
N GLY A 44 9.84 -2.98 -7.56
CA GLY A 44 9.63 -2.16 -8.75
C GLY A 44 10.96 -1.80 -9.40
N GLU A 45 10.96 -0.84 -10.32
CA GLU A 45 12.18 -0.44 -11.03
C GLU A 45 13.23 0.20 -10.11
N ASN A 46 12.84 1.18 -9.29
CA ASN A 46 13.72 1.95 -8.40
C ASN A 46 13.30 1.92 -6.92
N ILE A 47 12.27 1.12 -6.61
CA ILE A 47 11.66 1.05 -5.28
C ILE A 47 11.46 -0.40 -4.86
N GLN A 48 11.72 -0.68 -3.60
CA GLN A 48 11.48 -1.97 -2.97
C GLN A 48 10.59 -1.74 -1.74
N LEU A 49 9.66 -2.67 -1.52
CA LEU A 49 8.84 -2.73 -0.33
C LEU A 49 9.09 -4.05 0.39
N ILE A 50 9.23 -3.99 1.71
CA ILE A 50 9.35 -5.16 2.58
C ILE A 50 8.26 -5.04 3.64
N SER A 51 7.32 -5.99 3.66
CA SER A 51 6.29 -6.08 4.69
C SER A 51 6.56 -7.29 5.58
N ASP A 52 6.68 -7.05 6.88
CA ASP A 52 6.96 -8.08 7.88
C ASP A 52 6.34 -7.76 9.23
N THR A 53 6.75 -8.49 10.27
CA THR A 53 6.23 -8.33 11.62
C THR A 53 6.48 -6.95 12.23
N GLU A 54 7.48 -6.20 11.77
CA GLU A 54 7.78 -4.84 12.28
C GLU A 54 6.91 -3.77 11.61
N GLY A 55 6.52 -3.99 10.36
CA GLY A 55 5.67 -3.07 9.61
C GLY A 55 5.92 -3.14 8.11
N ILE A 56 5.99 -1.97 7.47
CA ILE A 56 6.32 -1.84 6.05
C ILE A 56 7.55 -0.95 5.90
N THR A 57 8.61 -1.51 5.34
CA THR A 57 9.80 -0.77 4.93
C THR A 57 9.73 -0.42 3.45
N VAL A 58 9.90 0.85 3.13
CA VAL A 58 10.06 1.34 1.75
C VAL A 58 11.53 1.72 1.52
N ILE A 59 12.10 1.22 0.43
CA ILE A 59 13.46 1.51 0.01
C ILE A 59 13.40 2.13 -1.39
N GLU A 60 13.69 3.42 -1.52
CA GLU A 60 13.68 4.15 -2.79
C GLU A 60 15.01 4.89 -2.94
N ASP A 61 15.70 4.69 -4.07
CA ASP A 61 16.97 5.35 -4.38
C ASP A 61 18.02 5.28 -3.24
N GLY A 62 18.06 4.15 -2.52
CA GLY A 62 18.98 3.92 -1.40
C GLY A 62 18.58 4.57 -0.08
N LYS A 63 17.44 5.27 0.00
CA LYS A 63 16.83 5.73 1.25
C LYS A 63 15.89 4.65 1.75
N THR A 64 16.00 4.34 3.04
CA THR A 64 15.18 3.35 3.71
C THR A 64 14.33 4.02 4.78
N GLU A 65 13.04 3.71 4.80
CA GLU A 65 12.11 4.17 5.82
C GLU A 65 11.20 3.03 6.27
N LEU A 66 11.11 2.83 7.58
CA LEU A 66 10.19 1.90 8.21
C LEU A 66 8.94 2.65 8.68
N PHE A 67 7.78 2.12 8.32
CA PHE A 67 6.48 2.53 8.83
C PHE A 67 5.95 1.42 9.73
N GLU A 68 5.99 1.66 11.05
CA GLU A 68 5.42 0.76 12.04
C GLU A 68 3.91 0.63 11.88
N TRP A 69 3.34 -0.47 12.34
CA TRP A 69 1.91 -0.78 12.20
C TRP A 69 0.95 0.32 12.68
N GLU A 70 1.32 1.07 13.72
CA GLU A 70 0.52 2.19 14.22
C GLU A 70 0.45 3.38 13.26
N ASN A 71 1.42 3.48 12.36
CA ASN A 71 1.54 4.51 11.34
C ASN A 71 0.96 4.08 9.98
N ILE A 72 0.29 2.92 9.94
CA ILE A 72 -0.34 2.36 8.74
C ILE A 72 -1.86 2.44 8.91
N GLU A 73 -2.53 3.12 7.98
CA GLU A 73 -3.98 3.28 8.00
C GLU A 73 -4.63 2.58 6.81
N GLN A 74 -5.57 1.68 7.08
CA GLN A 74 -6.29 0.94 6.04
C GLN A 74 -7.45 1.75 5.47
N PHE A 75 -7.56 1.76 4.15
CA PHE A 75 -8.64 2.38 3.41
C PHE A 75 -9.44 1.31 2.66
N GLY A 76 -10.56 0.92 3.26
CA GLY A 76 -11.40 -0.16 2.75
C GLY A 76 -10.64 -1.48 2.67
N THR A 77 -10.93 -2.29 1.66
CA THR A 77 -10.28 -3.61 1.46
C THR A 77 -9.17 -3.58 0.41
N LEU A 78 -8.81 -2.40 -0.12
CA LEU A 78 -7.94 -2.31 -1.30
C LEU A 78 -6.62 -1.60 -1.05
N ALA A 79 -6.51 -0.77 -0.01
CA ALA A 79 -5.35 0.10 0.15
C ALA A 79 -4.97 0.34 1.61
N VAL A 80 -3.71 0.72 1.81
CA VAL A 80 -3.20 1.32 3.04
C VAL A 80 -2.42 2.60 2.74
N VAL A 81 -2.41 3.52 3.70
CA VAL A 81 -1.57 4.72 3.70
C VAL A 81 -0.50 4.57 4.77
N LEU A 82 0.74 4.82 4.38
CA LEU A 82 1.88 4.92 5.29
C LEU A 82 2.05 6.38 5.70
N LYS A 83 2.11 6.64 7.00
CA LYS A 83 2.18 8.00 7.54
C LYS A 83 3.47 8.26 8.28
N ARG A 84 3.97 9.49 8.20
CA ARG A 84 5.02 10.03 9.07
C ARG A 84 4.48 11.27 9.74
N ASP A 85 4.58 11.35 11.07
CA ASP A 85 4.09 12.50 11.83
C ASP A 85 2.61 12.86 11.52
N ASN A 86 1.75 11.84 11.34
CA ASN A 86 0.35 11.93 10.90
C ASN A 86 0.13 12.48 9.47
N GLU A 87 1.17 12.68 8.68
CA GLU A 87 1.09 13.07 7.27
C GLU A 87 1.26 11.86 6.36
N ALA A 88 0.46 11.77 5.30
CA ALA A 88 0.58 10.69 4.31
C ALA A 88 1.88 10.82 3.53
N VAL A 89 2.63 9.71 3.41
CA VAL A 89 3.87 9.63 2.62
C VAL A 89 3.70 8.71 1.43
N TRP A 90 3.10 7.53 1.65
CA TRP A 90 2.87 6.54 0.60
C TRP A 90 1.46 5.99 0.67
N THR A 91 0.92 5.63 -0.48
CA THR A 91 -0.24 4.74 -0.58
C THR A 91 0.16 3.46 -1.28
N ILE A 92 -0.23 2.33 -0.69
CA ILE A 92 -0.11 1.02 -1.31
C ILE A 92 -1.51 0.52 -1.62
N SER A 93 -1.69 0.00 -2.83
CA SER A 93 -2.96 -0.58 -3.26
C SER A 93 -2.76 -1.94 -3.92
N LEU A 94 -3.71 -2.84 -3.68
CA LEU A 94 -3.77 -4.15 -4.30
C LEU A 94 -4.28 -4.01 -5.73
N ASN A 95 -3.54 -4.45 -6.75
CA ASN A 95 -3.97 -4.33 -8.15
C ASN A 95 -5.19 -5.23 -8.46
N GLU A 96 -5.82 -5.08 -9.63
CA GLU A 96 -7.00 -5.87 -10.01
C GLU A 96 -6.73 -7.38 -10.08
N ASN A 97 -5.50 -7.76 -10.42
CA ASN A 97 -5.06 -9.15 -10.52
C ASN A 97 -4.57 -9.73 -9.17
N PHE A 98 -4.68 -8.97 -8.08
CA PHE A 98 -4.27 -9.44 -6.76
C PHE A 98 -5.31 -10.39 -6.19
N GLU A 99 -4.91 -11.63 -5.91
CA GLU A 99 -5.77 -12.64 -5.31
C GLU A 99 -5.54 -12.68 -3.79
N VAL A 100 -6.63 -12.56 -3.03
CA VAL A 100 -6.61 -12.61 -1.58
C VAL A 100 -6.97 -14.01 -1.15
N HIS A 101 -6.03 -14.70 -0.51
CA HIS A 101 -6.22 -16.06 -0.04
C HIS A 101 -6.45 -16.03 1.48
N SER A 102 -7.71 -16.10 1.91
CA SER A 102 -8.06 -16.11 3.34
C SER A 102 -7.60 -17.36 4.09
N ASP A 103 -7.20 -18.40 3.35
CA ASP A 103 -6.86 -19.73 3.83
C ASP A 103 -5.46 -20.09 3.25
N ALA A 104 -4.44 -20.24 4.12
CA ALA A 104 -3.00 -20.45 3.82
C ALA A 104 -2.67 -21.57 2.80
N PRO A 105 -1.42 -21.80 2.32
CA PRO A 105 -0.15 -21.06 2.34
C PRO A 105 0.31 -20.75 0.89
N GLU A 106 -0.62 -20.30 0.05
CA GLU A 106 -0.31 -20.02 -1.35
C GLU A 106 0.47 -18.71 -1.47
N SER A 107 1.46 -18.71 -2.37
CA SER A 107 2.25 -17.52 -2.69
C SER A 107 1.31 -16.41 -3.13
N THR A 108 1.50 -15.19 -2.62
CA THR A 108 0.73 -14.02 -3.04
C THR A 108 0.72 -13.90 -4.56
N VAL A 109 -0.47 -13.98 -5.18
CA VAL A 109 -0.65 -13.89 -6.63
C VAL A 109 -1.07 -12.49 -7.01
N GLY A 110 -0.36 -11.92 -7.99
CA GLY A 110 -0.65 -10.61 -8.54
C GLY A 110 0.31 -9.52 -8.05
N ASN A 111 -0.11 -8.28 -8.24
CA ASN A 111 0.75 -7.11 -8.07
C ASN A 111 0.17 -6.11 -7.10
N ILE A 112 1.06 -5.30 -6.53
CA ILE A 112 0.65 -4.11 -5.80
C ILE A 112 1.10 -2.87 -6.55
N ARG A 113 0.51 -1.73 -6.20
CA ARG A 113 0.94 -0.42 -6.67
C ARG A 113 1.30 0.44 -5.48
N ILE A 114 2.40 1.16 -5.58
CA ILE A 114 2.82 2.17 -4.62
C ILE A 114 2.75 3.56 -5.25
N TYR A 115 2.33 4.54 -4.48
CA TYR A 115 2.11 5.90 -4.93
C TYR A 115 2.59 6.88 -3.86
N GLU A 116 3.47 7.81 -4.23
CA GLU A 116 3.95 8.85 -3.32
C GLU A 116 2.84 9.89 -3.09
N ALA A 117 2.52 10.15 -1.83
CA ALA A 117 1.50 11.13 -1.44
C ALA A 117 2.07 12.55 -1.56
N THR A 118 2.10 13.07 -2.79
CA THR A 118 2.56 14.43 -3.10
C THR A 118 1.47 15.24 -3.79
N MET A 119 1.60 16.57 -3.72
CA MET A 119 0.76 17.51 -4.48
C MET A 119 1.17 17.59 -5.96
N GLU A 120 2.35 17.10 -6.31
CA GLU A 120 2.82 17.02 -7.68
C GLU A 120 2.14 15.89 -8.44
N LYS A 121 2.07 16.00 -9.77
CA LYS A 121 1.58 14.90 -10.58
C LYS A 121 2.66 13.82 -10.67
N ASN A 122 2.33 12.63 -10.21
CA ASN A 122 3.13 11.43 -10.33
C ASN A 122 2.22 10.25 -10.70
N GLU A 123 2.83 9.17 -11.18
CA GLU A 123 2.15 7.93 -11.54
C GLU A 123 2.49 6.83 -10.52
N PRO A 124 1.57 5.90 -10.25
CA PRO A 124 1.86 4.79 -9.36
C PRO A 124 2.88 3.83 -9.97
N ILE A 125 3.80 3.33 -9.15
CA ILE A 125 4.76 2.30 -9.53
C ILE A 125 4.16 0.93 -9.24
N THR A 126 4.21 0.02 -10.22
CA THR A 126 3.77 -1.37 -10.02
C THR A 126 4.92 -2.17 -9.41
N LEU A 127 4.62 -2.95 -8.36
CA LEU A 127 5.58 -3.82 -7.71
C LEU A 127 5.20 -5.29 -7.92
N GLU A 128 6.21 -6.09 -8.23
CA GLU A 128 6.14 -7.54 -8.40
C GLU A 128 6.56 -8.22 -7.11
N TYR A 129 5.90 -9.32 -6.75
CA TYR A 129 6.34 -10.13 -5.61
C TYR A 129 7.73 -10.73 -5.89
N SER A 130 8.68 -10.50 -4.99
CA SER A 130 10.07 -10.94 -5.14
C SER A 130 10.50 -12.02 -4.14
N GLY A 131 9.60 -12.41 -3.22
CA GLY A 131 9.81 -13.53 -2.29
C GLY A 131 9.42 -13.22 -0.84
N SER A 132 9.38 -14.27 -0.02
CA SER A 132 9.18 -14.15 1.42
C SER A 132 10.44 -13.61 2.11
N ASN A 133 10.27 -13.06 3.31
CA ASN A 133 11.41 -12.57 4.10
C ASN A 133 12.32 -13.69 4.60
#